data_AF-A0A932S4E6-F1
#
_entry.id   AF-A0A932S4E6-F1
#
_cell.length_a   1.000
_cell.length_b   1.000
_cell.length_c   1.000
_cell.angle_alpha   90.00
_cell.angle_beta   90.00
_cell.angle_gamma   90.00
#
_symmetry.space_group_name_H-M   'P 1'
#
loop_
_entity.id
_entity.type
_entity.pdbx_description
1 polymer ?
#
loop_
_entity_poly.entity_id
_entity_poly.type
_entity_poly.pdbx_seq_one_letter_code
_entity_poly.pdbx_strand_id
1 'polypeptide(L)'
;MSTTRTFLAGCTTMAAALSAVFLMTAAKDNTRASFDEITVGRINIVEPDGQKRLIISNRAQFPGAFDQGKEIARPDRRDFAGMLFLDEEGNENGGFIQKGSMSPDGKISAGLSLTFDRYRQDQALQLLHTNSEQNSASSITINDVPYYQNAGIDSIEEFRKTAQSLPESERGAYWAKLASENKISNTRVKLGTTPGKTSALMLSDANGRTRMRLMVSAGGKAAIEMLDETGKVVKTIGPDQ
;
A
#
# COMPACT_ATOMS: atom_id res chain seq x y z
N MET A 1 -47.82 -43.34 36.69
CA MET A 1 -47.90 -42.30 35.64
C MET A 1 -47.62 -42.95 34.30
N SER A 2 -48.44 -42.71 33.27
CA SER A 2 -48.32 -43.37 31.95
C SER A 2 -47.02 -42.92 31.25
N THR A 3 -46.27 -43.89 30.70
CA THR A 3 -45.05 -43.70 29.89
C THR A 3 -45.25 -42.70 28.75
N THR A 4 -46.47 -42.60 28.21
CA THR A 4 -46.84 -41.63 27.18
C THR A 4 -46.79 -40.18 27.68
N ARG A 5 -47.16 -39.92 28.95
CA ARG A 5 -47.09 -38.57 29.54
C ARG A 5 -45.64 -38.13 29.75
N THR A 6 -44.76 -39.05 30.16
CA THR A 6 -43.33 -38.77 30.33
C THR A 6 -42.64 -38.52 29.00
N PHE A 7 -42.98 -39.30 27.96
CA PHE A 7 -42.45 -39.11 26.61
C PHE A 7 -42.89 -37.77 26.00
N LEU A 8 -44.18 -37.45 26.07
CA LEU A 8 -44.71 -36.17 25.58
C LEU A 8 -44.12 -34.98 26.33
N ALA A 9 -43.94 -35.08 27.66
CA ALA A 9 -43.27 -34.05 28.45
C ALA A 9 -41.82 -33.84 27.95
N GLY A 10 -41.05 -34.90 27.73
CA GLY A 10 -39.68 -34.82 27.21
C GLY A 10 -39.59 -34.18 25.81
N CYS A 11 -40.52 -34.50 24.90
CA CYS A 11 -40.59 -33.87 23.58
C CYS A 11 -40.89 -32.37 23.69
N THR A 12 -41.78 -31.95 24.59
CA THR A 12 -42.10 -30.54 24.79
C THR A 12 -40.93 -29.74 25.37
N THR A 13 -40.18 -30.29 26.33
CA THR A 13 -38.97 -29.64 26.87
C THR A 13 -37.89 -29.52 25.79
N MET A 14 -37.69 -30.54 24.97
CA MET A 14 -36.68 -30.50 23.90
C MET A 14 -37.05 -29.51 22.79
N ALA A 15 -38.33 -29.46 22.39
CA ALA A 15 -38.81 -28.48 21.41
C ALA A 15 -38.69 -27.04 21.94
N ALA A 16 -39.01 -26.80 23.21
CA ALA A 16 -38.85 -25.49 23.84
C ALA A 16 -37.37 -25.08 23.94
N ALA A 17 -36.48 -26.01 24.30
CA ALA A 17 -35.04 -25.77 24.35
C ALA A 17 -34.46 -25.45 22.97
N LEU A 18 -34.83 -26.21 21.93
CA LEU A 18 -34.41 -25.93 20.55
C LEU A 18 -34.93 -24.58 20.07
N SER A 19 -36.19 -24.26 20.36
CA SER A 19 -36.79 -22.97 19.99
C SER A 19 -36.08 -21.80 20.69
N ALA A 20 -35.72 -21.94 21.97
CA ALA A 20 -34.96 -20.94 22.70
C ALA A 20 -33.55 -20.74 22.14
N VAL A 21 -32.87 -21.81 21.74
CA VAL A 21 -31.55 -21.74 21.07
C VAL A 21 -31.66 -21.06 19.70
N PHE A 22 -32.69 -21.35 18.90
CA PHE A 22 -32.92 -20.69 17.62
C PHE A 22 -33.26 -19.19 17.76
N LEU A 23 -34.03 -18.80 18.78
CA LEU A 23 -34.34 -17.39 19.04
C LEU A 23 -33.10 -16.59 19.51
N MET A 24 -32.23 -17.22 20.32
CA MET A 24 -30.98 -16.60 20.80
C MET A 24 -29.92 -16.47 19.70
N THR A 25 -29.93 -17.33 18.67
CA THR A 25 -29.00 -17.22 17.52
C THR A 25 -29.51 -16.30 16.41
N ALA A 26 -30.84 -16.10 16.32
CA ALA A 26 -31.46 -15.21 15.33
C ALA A 26 -31.50 -13.73 15.76
N ALA A 27 -31.29 -13.43 17.05
CA ALA A 27 -31.15 -12.06 17.54
C ALA A 27 -29.80 -11.48 17.10
N LYS A 28 -29.72 -11.04 15.85
CA LYS A 28 -28.61 -10.21 15.38
C LYS A 28 -28.71 -8.87 16.11
N ASP A 29 -27.82 -8.63 17.05
CA ASP A 29 -27.74 -7.37 17.80
C ASP A 29 -27.47 -6.23 16.82
N ASN A 30 -28.55 -5.58 16.38
CA ASN A 30 -28.50 -4.39 15.52
C ASN A 30 -28.22 -3.11 16.34
N THR A 31 -27.77 -3.25 17.58
CA THR A 31 -27.39 -2.13 18.43
C THR A 31 -26.14 -1.48 17.86
N ARG A 32 -26.30 -0.29 17.28
CA ARG A 32 -25.17 0.57 16.92
C ARG A 32 -24.50 1.02 18.21
N ALA A 33 -23.23 0.67 18.39
CA ALA A 33 -22.42 1.22 19.46
C ALA A 33 -22.14 2.71 19.18
N SER A 34 -22.16 3.53 20.22
CA SER A 34 -21.78 4.93 20.18
C SER A 34 -20.69 5.16 21.22
N PHE A 35 -19.63 5.86 20.81
CA PHE A 35 -18.49 6.18 21.65
C PHE A 35 -18.15 7.65 21.45
N ASP A 36 -17.80 8.34 22.53
CA ASP A 36 -17.19 9.68 22.43
C ASP A 36 -15.72 9.57 21.99
N GLU A 37 -15.00 8.58 22.52
CA GLU A 37 -13.60 8.27 22.18
C GLU A 37 -13.35 6.76 22.20
N ILE A 38 -12.43 6.30 21.35
CA ILE A 38 -11.94 4.92 21.32
C ILE A 38 -10.41 4.93 21.48
N THR A 39 -9.91 4.45 22.62
CA THR A 39 -8.47 4.21 22.86
C THR A 39 -8.16 2.72 22.72
N VAL A 40 -7.61 2.32 21.58
CA VAL A 40 -7.32 0.91 21.23
C VAL A 40 -6.01 0.79 20.46
N GLY A 41 -5.43 -0.40 20.44
CA GLY A 41 -4.22 -0.66 19.65
C GLY A 41 -4.48 -0.99 18.18
N ARG A 42 -5.62 -1.60 17.85
CA ARG A 42 -6.00 -1.97 16.48
C ARG A 42 -7.52 -1.99 16.29
N ILE A 43 -7.97 -1.54 15.12
CA ILE A 43 -9.34 -1.63 14.62
C ILE A 43 -9.31 -2.45 13.33
N ASN A 44 -10.19 -3.44 13.20
CA ASN A 44 -10.45 -4.15 11.94
C ASN A 44 -11.86 -3.81 11.48
N ILE A 45 -12.01 -3.31 10.26
CA ILE A 45 -13.29 -3.19 9.58
C ILE A 45 -13.48 -4.44 8.72
N VAL A 46 -14.60 -5.12 8.91
CA VAL A 46 -14.88 -6.43 8.31
C VAL A 46 -16.22 -6.44 7.59
N GLU A 47 -16.32 -7.27 6.55
CA GLU A 47 -17.56 -7.68 5.90
C GLU A 47 -18.37 -8.62 6.80
N PRO A 48 -19.65 -8.90 6.48
CA PRO A 48 -20.49 -9.82 7.26
C PRO A 48 -19.95 -11.24 7.42
N ASP A 49 -19.11 -11.70 6.49
CA ASP A 49 -18.45 -13.01 6.51
C ASP A 49 -17.13 -13.01 7.30
N GLY A 50 -16.71 -11.85 7.83
CA GLY A 50 -15.47 -11.68 8.58
C GLY A 50 -14.26 -11.27 7.73
N GLN A 51 -14.40 -11.17 6.40
CA GLN A 51 -13.33 -10.68 5.52
C GLN A 51 -12.95 -9.25 5.89
N LYS A 52 -11.66 -8.98 6.10
CA LYS A 52 -11.19 -7.63 6.46
C LYS A 52 -11.17 -6.73 5.22
N ARG A 53 -11.59 -5.46 5.36
CA ARG A 53 -11.53 -4.40 4.33
C ARG A 53 -10.59 -3.26 4.68
N LEU A 54 -10.46 -2.97 5.98
CA LEU A 54 -9.59 -1.93 6.50
C LEU A 54 -8.99 -2.40 7.81
N ILE A 55 -7.70 -2.19 7.99
CA ILE A 55 -7.02 -2.42 9.26
C ILE A 55 -6.37 -1.12 9.67
N ILE A 56 -6.65 -0.61 10.87
CA ILE A 56 -5.95 0.54 11.48
C ILE A 56 -5.22 0.00 12.71
N SER A 57 -3.90 0.20 12.80
CA SER A 57 -3.10 -0.38 13.88
C SER A 57 -1.93 0.48 14.31
N ASN A 58 -1.63 0.41 15.60
CA ASN A 58 -0.36 0.86 16.16
C ASN A 58 0.82 0.01 15.63
N ARG A 59 2.04 0.38 16.03
CA ARG A 59 3.28 -0.31 15.62
C ARG A 59 3.38 -1.74 16.13
N ALA A 60 2.95 -2.01 17.36
CA ALA A 60 3.09 -3.32 17.99
C ALA A 60 2.17 -4.38 17.36
N GLN A 61 1.04 -3.95 16.80
CA GLN A 61 0.00 -4.81 16.22
C GLN A 61 -0.14 -4.63 14.70
N PHE A 62 0.83 -3.98 14.06
CA PHE A 62 0.84 -3.80 12.61
C PHE A 62 0.92 -5.18 11.92
N PRO A 63 -0.01 -5.48 11.00
CA PRO A 63 -0.11 -6.81 10.41
C PRO A 63 0.97 -7.05 9.33
N GLY A 64 1.05 -8.31 8.89
CA GLY A 64 1.74 -8.68 7.67
C GLY A 64 1.06 -8.16 6.39
N ALA A 65 1.41 -8.76 5.26
CA ALA A 65 0.70 -8.57 4.00
C ALA A 65 -0.53 -9.49 3.94
N PHE A 66 -1.46 -9.24 3.02
CA PHE A 66 -2.62 -10.11 2.82
C PHE A 66 -2.73 -10.59 1.37
N ASP A 67 -3.00 -11.88 1.20
CA ASP A 67 -3.27 -12.54 -0.09
C ASP A 67 -4.45 -13.51 0.12
N GLN A 68 -5.53 -13.29 -0.63
CA GLN A 68 -6.76 -14.08 -0.53
C GLN A 68 -7.27 -14.27 0.90
N GLY A 69 -7.25 -13.17 1.68
CA GLY A 69 -7.68 -13.15 3.08
C GLY A 69 -6.69 -13.76 4.09
N LYS A 70 -5.58 -14.36 3.63
CA LYS A 70 -4.53 -14.92 4.49
C LYS A 70 -3.46 -13.89 4.77
N GLU A 71 -3.09 -13.76 6.04
CA GLU A 71 -1.98 -12.92 6.46
C GLU A 71 -0.64 -13.62 6.19
N ILE A 72 0.24 -12.96 5.45
CA ILE A 72 1.61 -13.36 5.14
C ILE A 72 2.56 -12.53 6.00
N ALA A 73 3.44 -13.18 6.76
CA ALA A 73 4.36 -12.50 7.65
C ALA A 73 5.29 -11.52 6.90
N ARG A 74 5.41 -10.30 7.41
CA ARG A 74 6.32 -9.25 6.91
C ARG A 74 7.22 -8.75 8.04
N PRO A 75 8.32 -9.47 8.35
CA PRO A 75 9.22 -9.08 9.45
C PRO A 75 9.89 -7.72 9.20
N ASP A 76 9.95 -7.28 7.95
CA ASP A 76 10.44 -5.97 7.49
C ASP A 76 9.49 -4.79 7.80
N ARG A 77 8.25 -5.04 8.23
CA ARG A 77 7.22 -4.01 8.47
C ARG A 77 6.98 -3.65 9.95
N ARG A 78 7.93 -3.96 10.84
CA ARG A 78 7.76 -3.81 12.31
C ARG A 78 7.93 -2.39 12.85
N ASP A 79 8.35 -1.44 12.02
CA ASP A 79 8.67 -0.08 12.44
C ASP A 79 7.54 0.94 12.19
N PHE A 80 6.42 0.50 11.63
CA PHE A 80 5.35 1.38 11.16
C PHE A 80 4.05 1.20 11.95
N ALA A 81 3.32 2.29 12.12
CA ALA A 81 1.90 2.27 12.45
C ALA A 81 1.11 2.79 11.24
N GLY A 82 -0.20 2.56 11.21
CA GLY A 82 -1.03 3.10 10.13
C GLY A 82 -2.24 2.26 9.78
N MET A 83 -2.51 2.16 8.49
CA MET A 83 -3.72 1.63 7.91
C MET A 83 -3.40 0.79 6.66
N LEU A 84 -4.03 -0.38 6.51
CA LEU A 84 -3.98 -1.17 5.28
C LEU A 84 -5.36 -1.25 4.64
N PHE A 85 -5.41 -1.11 3.32
CA PHE A 85 -6.59 -1.30 2.50
C PHE A 85 -6.60 -2.73 1.97
N LEU A 86 -7.75 -3.40 2.04
CA LEU A 86 -7.93 -4.74 1.49
C LEU A 86 -9.07 -4.73 0.46
N ASP A 87 -8.83 -5.38 -0.68
CA ASP A 87 -9.85 -5.57 -1.71
C ASP A 87 -10.90 -6.63 -1.30
N GLU A 88 -11.86 -6.88 -2.19
CA GLU A 88 -12.97 -7.83 -1.97
C GLU A 88 -12.51 -9.29 -1.89
N GLU A 89 -11.35 -9.59 -2.48
CA GLU A 89 -10.72 -10.91 -2.41
C GLU A 89 -9.86 -11.06 -1.15
N GLY A 90 -9.67 -9.98 -0.39
CA GLY A 90 -8.83 -9.95 0.79
C GLY A 90 -7.34 -9.82 0.49
N ASN A 91 -6.96 -9.27 -0.66
CA ASN A 91 -5.58 -8.90 -0.97
C ASN A 91 -5.27 -7.49 -0.47
N GLU A 92 -4.02 -7.23 -0.08
CA GLU A 92 -3.54 -5.87 0.17
C GLU A 92 -3.64 -5.01 -1.09
N ASN A 93 -4.25 -3.83 -0.97
CA ASN A 93 -4.49 -2.89 -2.06
C ASN A 93 -4.08 -1.47 -1.63
N GLY A 94 -2.85 -1.35 -1.15
CA GLY A 94 -2.28 -0.13 -0.61
C GLY A 94 -2.55 0.09 0.88
N GLY A 95 -2.20 1.29 1.35
CA GLY A 95 -2.35 1.67 2.74
C GLY A 95 -1.71 3.01 3.07
N PHE A 96 -1.87 3.43 4.32
CA PHE A 96 -1.18 4.56 4.90
C PHE A 96 -0.24 4.04 5.99
N ILE A 97 1.06 4.28 5.87
CA ILE A 97 2.02 3.97 6.93
C ILE A 97 2.73 5.23 7.38
N GLN A 98 3.07 5.28 8.66
CA GLN A 98 3.84 6.36 9.24
C GLN A 98 4.82 5.85 10.28
N LYS A 99 5.91 6.58 10.43
CA LYS A 99 6.86 6.43 11.54
C LYS A 99 7.49 7.78 11.88
N GLY A 100 8.02 7.86 13.08
CA GLY A 100 8.76 9.01 13.56
C GLY A 100 9.50 8.65 14.83
N SER A 101 10.83 8.72 14.79
CA SER A 101 11.66 8.58 15.98
C SER A 101 12.94 9.40 15.84
N MET A 102 13.49 9.75 16.99
CA MET A 102 14.86 10.24 17.11
C MET A 102 15.62 9.27 18.00
N SER A 103 16.78 8.80 17.56
CA SER A 103 17.66 7.97 18.38
C SER A 103 18.42 8.83 19.41
N PRO A 104 19.01 8.21 20.45
CA PRO A 104 19.78 8.94 21.47
C PRO A 104 20.97 9.74 20.92
N ASP A 105 21.57 9.31 19.81
CA ASP A 105 22.64 10.02 19.08
C ASP A 105 22.11 11.12 18.14
N GLY A 106 20.82 11.44 18.21
CA GLY A 106 20.19 12.54 17.48
C GLY A 106 19.72 12.18 16.07
N LYS A 107 19.77 10.91 15.66
CA LYS A 107 19.36 10.53 14.30
C LYS A 107 17.85 10.47 14.14
N ILE A 108 17.33 11.10 13.09
CA ILE A 108 15.89 11.21 12.82
C ILE A 108 15.51 10.18 11.75
N SER A 109 14.48 9.39 12.04
CA SER A 109 13.80 8.55 11.06
C SER A 109 12.30 8.82 11.11
N ALA A 110 11.83 9.71 10.25
CA ALA A 110 10.44 10.08 10.18
C ALA A 110 9.93 10.06 8.75
N GLY A 111 8.65 9.78 8.57
CA GLY A 111 8.04 9.78 7.25
C GLY A 111 6.68 9.12 7.25
N LEU A 112 5.98 9.33 6.15
CA LEU A 112 4.68 8.74 5.87
C LEU A 112 4.59 8.34 4.40
N SER A 113 3.82 7.30 4.12
CA SER A 113 3.53 6.85 2.77
C SER A 113 2.05 6.48 2.71
N LEU A 114 1.30 7.13 1.83
CA LEU A 114 -0.05 6.72 1.42
C LEU A 114 0.05 6.15 0.01
N THR A 115 -0.37 4.90 -0.16
CA THR A 115 -0.29 4.17 -1.41
C THR A 115 -1.65 3.67 -1.85
N PHE A 116 -1.84 3.68 -3.17
CA PHE A 116 -2.94 3.02 -3.84
C PHE A 116 -2.34 2.07 -4.85
N ASP A 117 -2.53 0.78 -4.60
CA ASP A 117 -2.00 -0.26 -5.45
C ASP A 117 -2.95 -0.47 -6.64
N ARG A 118 -2.42 -1.03 -7.73
CA ARG A 118 -3.27 -1.56 -8.80
C ARG A 118 -3.76 -2.95 -8.36
N TYR A 119 -4.91 -3.39 -8.86
CA TYR A 119 -5.45 -4.72 -8.57
C TYR A 119 -4.40 -5.83 -8.74
N ARG A 120 -4.09 -6.52 -7.63
CA ARG A 120 -3.07 -7.59 -7.48
C ARG A 120 -1.67 -7.20 -7.96
N GLN A 121 -1.32 -5.94 -7.76
CA GLN A 121 -0.11 -5.29 -8.25
C GLN A 121 0.44 -4.30 -7.23
N ASP A 122 1.53 -3.60 -7.60
CA ASP A 122 2.18 -2.60 -6.76
C ASP A 122 1.56 -1.19 -6.92
N GLN A 123 2.16 -0.19 -6.27
CA GLN A 123 1.67 1.19 -6.23
C GLN A 123 1.45 1.82 -7.62
N ALA A 124 0.19 2.11 -7.95
CA ALA A 124 -0.15 2.97 -9.09
C ALA A 124 -0.06 4.46 -8.72
N LEU A 125 -0.37 4.80 -7.46
CA LEU A 125 -0.26 6.15 -6.92
C LEU A 125 0.38 6.10 -5.52
N GLN A 126 1.28 7.03 -5.24
CA GLN A 126 1.89 7.19 -3.93
C GLN A 126 2.03 8.67 -3.55
N LEU A 127 1.65 9.00 -2.33
CA LEU A 127 2.07 10.21 -1.62
C LEU A 127 3.10 9.81 -0.57
N LEU A 128 4.31 10.33 -0.68
CA LEU A 128 5.44 9.99 0.18
C LEU A 128 6.01 11.26 0.81
N HIS A 129 6.32 11.19 2.10
CA HIS A 129 7.18 12.14 2.77
C HIS A 129 8.25 11.39 3.57
N THR A 130 9.50 11.81 3.42
CA THR A 130 10.64 11.26 4.15
C THR A 130 11.42 12.38 4.81
N ASN A 131 11.83 12.17 6.05
CA ASN A 131 12.53 13.15 6.84
C ASN A 131 13.65 12.52 7.67
N SER A 132 14.83 13.12 7.57
CA SER A 132 16.00 12.91 8.40
C SER A 132 16.57 14.27 8.84
N GLU A 133 17.68 14.25 9.57
CA GLU A 133 18.39 15.43 10.09
C GLU A 133 18.87 16.36 8.97
N GLN A 134 19.13 15.79 7.80
CA GLN A 134 19.76 16.49 6.67
C GLN A 134 18.83 16.61 5.47
N ASN A 135 17.80 15.76 5.38
CA ASN A 135 16.96 15.65 4.20
C ASN A 135 15.49 15.65 4.58
N SER A 136 14.70 16.45 3.87
CA SER A 136 13.25 16.43 3.95
C SER A 136 12.70 16.52 2.54
N ALA A 137 11.92 15.51 2.14
CA ALA A 137 11.40 15.42 0.79
C ALA A 137 9.95 14.94 0.82
N SER A 138 9.13 15.53 -0.04
CA SER A 138 7.75 15.12 -0.27
C SER A 138 7.53 14.89 -1.75
N SER A 139 6.77 13.86 -2.11
CA SER A 139 6.43 13.59 -3.50
C SER A 139 5.07 12.92 -3.68
N ILE A 140 4.41 13.26 -4.77
CA ILE A 140 3.35 12.48 -5.41
C ILE A 140 3.98 11.74 -6.60
N THR A 141 3.80 10.43 -6.66
CA THR A 141 4.31 9.57 -7.73
C THR A 141 3.15 8.82 -8.37
N ILE A 142 3.08 8.85 -9.70
CA ILE A 142 2.15 8.05 -10.50
C ILE A 142 2.98 7.09 -11.34
N ASN A 143 2.69 5.80 -11.22
CA ASN A 143 3.36 4.74 -11.96
C ASN A 143 2.43 4.15 -13.02
N ASP A 144 3.00 3.79 -14.16
CA ASP A 144 2.41 2.81 -15.06
C ASP A 144 2.76 1.43 -14.50
N VAL A 145 1.74 0.72 -14.06
CA VAL A 145 1.87 -0.58 -13.39
C VAL A 145 1.30 -1.65 -14.30
N PRO A 146 2.01 -2.79 -14.51
CA PRO A 146 1.54 -3.87 -15.36
C PRO A 146 0.13 -4.33 -15.01
N TYR A 147 -0.63 -4.76 -16.01
CA TYR A 147 -1.84 -5.53 -15.75
C TYR A 147 -1.47 -6.89 -15.13
N TYR A 148 -2.27 -7.39 -14.19
CA TYR A 148 -2.07 -8.69 -13.54
C TYR A 148 -1.87 -9.84 -14.52
N GLN A 149 -2.56 -9.83 -15.65
CA GLN A 149 -2.47 -10.84 -16.70
C GLN A 149 -1.10 -10.86 -17.41
N ASN A 150 -0.34 -9.77 -17.36
CA ASN A 150 0.99 -9.70 -18.00
C ASN A 150 2.11 -10.15 -17.05
N ALA A 151 2.11 -9.63 -15.83
CA ALA A 151 3.05 -10.03 -14.77
C ALA A 151 2.50 -9.58 -13.42
N GLY A 152 2.10 -10.51 -12.54
CA GLY A 152 1.60 -10.20 -11.20
C GLY A 152 2.70 -9.78 -10.21
N ILE A 153 2.30 -9.25 -9.05
CA ILE A 153 3.21 -8.87 -7.96
C ILE A 153 4.08 -10.05 -7.49
N ASP A 154 3.56 -11.28 -7.58
CA ASP A 154 4.24 -12.54 -7.28
C ASP A 154 5.46 -12.81 -8.19
N SER A 155 5.45 -12.26 -9.41
CA SER A 155 6.53 -12.43 -10.39
C SER A 155 7.77 -11.60 -10.05
N ILE A 156 7.63 -10.54 -9.25
CA ILE A 156 8.70 -9.57 -8.96
C ILE A 156 9.88 -10.23 -8.24
N GLU A 157 9.61 -11.16 -7.33
CA GLU A 157 10.67 -11.87 -6.61
C GLU A 157 11.48 -12.77 -7.55
N GLU A 158 10.82 -13.44 -8.49
CA GLU A 158 11.51 -14.26 -9.50
C GLU A 158 12.34 -13.42 -10.46
N PHE A 159 11.83 -12.24 -10.85
CA PHE A 159 12.62 -11.28 -11.62
C PHE A 159 13.87 -10.82 -10.88
N ARG A 160 13.76 -10.54 -9.56
CA ARG A 160 14.91 -10.19 -8.73
C ARG A 160 15.93 -11.32 -8.64
N LYS A 161 15.49 -12.55 -8.39
CA LYS A 161 16.38 -13.74 -8.35
C LYS A 161 17.10 -13.94 -9.67
N THR A 162 16.37 -13.87 -10.78
CA THR A 162 16.94 -13.97 -12.13
C THR A 162 18.00 -12.89 -12.33
N ALA A 163 17.68 -11.62 -12.07
CA ALA A 163 18.63 -10.52 -12.20
C ALA A 163 19.89 -10.71 -11.33
N GLN A 164 19.75 -11.22 -10.11
CA GLN A 164 20.89 -11.48 -9.23
C GLN A 164 21.81 -12.59 -9.75
N SER A 165 21.24 -13.60 -10.41
CA SER A 165 21.99 -14.70 -11.02
C SER A 165 22.78 -14.30 -12.28
N LEU A 166 22.39 -13.20 -12.94
CA LEU A 166 23.06 -12.69 -14.13
C LEU A 166 24.37 -11.96 -13.78
N PRO A 167 25.36 -11.95 -14.71
CA PRO A 167 26.51 -11.08 -14.63
C PRO A 167 26.08 -9.62 -14.47
N GLU A 168 26.83 -8.83 -13.69
CA GLU A 168 26.47 -7.43 -13.39
C GLU A 168 26.25 -6.58 -14.66
N SER A 169 27.07 -6.80 -15.70
CA SER A 169 26.97 -6.14 -17.00
C SER A 169 25.66 -6.42 -17.75
N GLU A 170 24.98 -7.53 -17.46
CA GLU A 170 23.75 -7.96 -18.14
C GLU A 170 22.48 -7.55 -17.38
N ARG A 171 22.59 -7.25 -16.09
CA ARG A 171 21.44 -6.91 -15.23
C ARG A 171 20.66 -5.72 -15.76
N GLY A 172 21.37 -4.68 -16.23
CA GLY A 172 20.74 -3.49 -16.80
C GLY A 172 19.89 -3.82 -18.03
N ALA A 173 20.40 -4.65 -18.93
CA ALA A 173 19.67 -5.08 -20.12
C ALA A 173 18.45 -5.94 -19.77
N TYR A 174 18.57 -6.81 -18.75
CA TYR A 174 17.45 -7.62 -18.25
C TYR A 174 16.30 -6.75 -17.70
N TRP A 175 16.61 -5.76 -16.85
CA TRP A 175 15.59 -4.83 -16.35
C TRP A 175 14.97 -3.97 -17.45
N ALA A 176 15.79 -3.49 -18.39
CA ALA A 176 15.30 -2.74 -19.55
C ALA A 176 14.35 -3.58 -20.42
N LYS A 177 14.64 -4.87 -20.60
CA LYS A 177 13.77 -5.81 -21.30
C LYS A 177 12.44 -5.98 -20.58
N LEU A 178 12.45 -6.22 -19.26
CA LEU A 178 11.21 -6.32 -18.47
C LEU A 178 10.38 -5.03 -18.53
N ALA A 179 11.01 -3.86 -18.46
CA ALA A 179 10.34 -2.57 -18.61
C ALA A 179 9.68 -2.45 -20.00
N SER A 180 10.41 -2.78 -21.07
CA SER A 180 9.87 -2.72 -22.44
C SER A 180 8.73 -3.72 -22.70
N GLU A 181 8.72 -4.85 -22.00
CA GLU A 181 7.66 -5.85 -22.04
C GLU A 181 6.49 -5.50 -21.10
N ASN A 182 6.53 -4.33 -20.45
CA ASN A 182 5.56 -3.89 -19.45
C ASN A 182 5.36 -4.92 -18.33
N LYS A 183 6.45 -5.55 -17.85
CA LYS A 183 6.41 -6.55 -16.76
C LYS A 183 6.79 -5.99 -15.40
N ILE A 184 7.27 -4.75 -15.35
CA ILE A 184 7.62 -4.04 -14.13
C ILE A 184 7.08 -2.61 -14.22
N SER A 185 6.82 -2.02 -13.06
CA SER A 185 6.28 -0.65 -12.98
C SER A 185 7.31 0.39 -13.44
N ASN A 186 6.82 1.40 -14.17
CA ASN A 186 7.62 2.57 -14.58
C ASN A 186 6.98 3.85 -14.04
N THR A 187 7.76 4.74 -13.43
CA THR A 187 7.24 6.04 -13.00
C THR A 187 6.91 6.90 -14.22
N ARG A 188 5.67 7.40 -14.30
CA ARG A 188 5.18 8.30 -15.36
C ARG A 188 5.20 9.76 -14.95
N VAL A 189 4.83 10.03 -13.71
CA VAL A 189 4.79 11.39 -13.15
C VAL A 189 5.40 11.39 -11.76
N LYS A 190 6.25 12.36 -11.50
CA LYS A 190 6.71 12.66 -10.14
C LYS A 190 6.60 14.16 -9.90
N LEU A 191 5.85 14.55 -8.87
CA LEU A 191 5.71 15.93 -8.40
C LEU A 191 6.22 16.00 -6.98
N GLY A 192 7.17 16.88 -6.67
CA GLY A 192 7.67 16.99 -5.30
C GLY A 192 8.96 17.78 -5.18
N THR A 193 9.66 17.55 -4.07
CA THR A 193 10.98 18.12 -3.81
C THR A 193 12.08 17.09 -4.01
N THR A 194 13.19 17.51 -4.62
CA THR A 194 14.41 16.69 -4.69
C THR A 194 15.23 16.82 -3.41
N PRO A 195 16.21 15.93 -3.14
CA PRO A 195 17.15 16.12 -2.04
C PRO A 195 17.88 17.48 -2.08
N GLY A 196 18.11 18.03 -3.27
CA GLY A 196 18.66 19.38 -3.48
C GLY A 196 17.66 20.52 -3.30
N LYS A 197 16.51 20.29 -2.65
CA LYS A 197 15.43 21.26 -2.42
C LYS A 197 14.86 21.91 -3.69
N THR A 198 15.00 21.25 -4.84
CA THR A 198 14.35 21.70 -6.08
C THR A 198 12.91 21.26 -6.06
N SER A 199 11.98 22.19 -6.29
CA SER A 199 10.57 21.85 -6.57
C SER A 199 10.48 21.40 -8.02
N ALA A 200 9.96 20.21 -8.28
CA ALA A 200 9.98 19.63 -9.62
C ALA A 200 8.68 18.87 -9.95
N LEU A 201 8.23 19.03 -11.19
CA LEU A 201 7.36 18.10 -11.91
C LEU A 201 8.19 17.42 -12.98
N MET A 202 8.29 16.09 -12.93
CA MET A 202 8.99 15.25 -13.90
C MET A 202 7.98 14.39 -14.65
N LEU A 203 8.02 14.42 -15.97
CA LEU A 203 7.17 13.62 -16.86
C LEU A 203 8.05 12.64 -17.63
N SER A 204 7.69 11.37 -17.56
CA SER A 204 8.42 10.26 -18.18
C SER A 204 7.62 9.58 -19.30
N ASP A 205 8.32 8.97 -20.23
CA ASP A 205 7.74 8.09 -21.25
C ASP A 205 7.32 6.72 -20.70
N ALA A 206 6.83 5.84 -21.56
CA ALA A 206 6.35 4.50 -21.18
C ALA A 206 7.44 3.58 -20.60
N ASN A 207 8.71 3.88 -20.89
CA ASN A 207 9.86 3.16 -20.36
C ASN A 207 10.43 3.82 -19.09
N GLY A 208 9.71 4.78 -18.50
CA GLY A 208 10.13 5.49 -17.29
C GLY A 208 11.21 6.56 -17.52
N ARG A 209 11.59 6.85 -18.78
CA ARG A 209 12.64 7.83 -19.08
C ARG A 209 12.05 9.23 -19.05
N THR A 210 12.60 10.12 -18.23
CA THR A 210 12.12 11.51 -18.13
C THR A 210 12.33 12.26 -19.44
N ARG A 211 11.25 12.85 -19.97
CA ARG A 211 11.24 13.64 -21.22
C ARG A 211 11.00 15.12 -20.99
N MET A 212 10.44 15.47 -19.83
CA MET A 212 10.21 16.87 -19.47
C MET A 212 10.36 17.08 -17.97
N ARG A 213 10.92 18.23 -17.60
CA ARG A 213 11.02 18.71 -16.22
C ARG A 213 10.53 20.15 -16.13
N LEU A 214 9.62 20.45 -15.23
CA LEU A 214 9.30 21.81 -14.80
C LEU A 214 9.88 21.97 -13.39
N MET A 215 10.79 22.92 -13.20
CA MET A 215 11.59 23.00 -11.98
C MET A 215 11.77 24.43 -11.48
N VAL A 216 11.87 24.56 -10.16
CA VAL A 216 12.38 25.75 -9.48
C VAL A 216 13.46 25.30 -8.50
N SER A 217 14.69 25.77 -8.73
CA SER A 217 15.83 25.42 -7.86
C SER A 217 15.65 25.98 -6.45
N ALA A 218 16.45 25.50 -5.50
CA ALA A 218 16.47 26.05 -4.14
C ALA A 218 16.77 27.57 -4.09
N GLY A 219 17.52 28.07 -5.07
CA GLY A 219 17.82 29.50 -5.24
C GLY A 219 16.79 30.28 -6.04
N GLY A 220 15.64 29.69 -6.39
CA GLY A 220 14.55 30.37 -7.10
C GLY A 220 14.66 30.40 -8.63
N LYS A 221 15.66 29.74 -9.23
CA LYS A 221 15.79 29.70 -10.69
C LYS A 221 14.74 28.76 -11.29
N ALA A 222 13.81 29.32 -12.05
CA ALA A 222 12.79 28.57 -12.78
C ALA A 222 13.29 28.08 -14.14
N ALA A 223 12.91 26.86 -14.53
CA ALA A 223 13.19 26.29 -15.85
C ALA A 223 12.16 25.23 -16.26
N ILE A 224 11.85 25.18 -17.56
CA ILE A 224 11.24 24.03 -18.22
C ILE A 224 12.30 23.40 -19.11
N GLU A 225 12.58 22.12 -18.94
CA GLU A 225 13.57 21.38 -19.72
C GLU A 225 12.92 20.22 -20.47
N MET A 226 13.30 20.08 -21.73
CA MET A 226 12.93 18.95 -22.59
C MET A 226 14.16 18.10 -22.85
N LEU A 227 14.02 16.79 -22.69
CA LEU A 227 15.11 15.82 -22.74
C LEU A 227 14.92 14.88 -23.93
N ASP A 228 16.00 14.56 -24.63
CA ASP A 228 16.01 13.55 -25.69
C ASP A 228 15.95 12.11 -25.15
N GLU A 229 16.01 11.14 -26.06
CA GLU A 229 15.95 9.71 -25.76
C GLU A 229 17.00 9.22 -24.76
N THR A 230 18.17 9.87 -24.72
CA THR A 230 19.32 9.57 -23.86
C THR A 230 19.26 10.30 -22.52
N GLY A 231 18.30 11.21 -22.33
CA GLY A 231 18.18 12.04 -21.13
C GLY A 231 19.01 13.33 -21.20
N LYS A 232 19.53 13.69 -22.37
CA LYS A 232 20.23 14.97 -22.55
C LYS A 232 19.20 16.09 -22.75
N VAL A 233 19.40 17.22 -22.08
CA VAL A 233 18.56 18.41 -22.28
C VAL A 233 18.80 18.96 -23.69
N VAL A 234 17.75 19.01 -24.50
CA VAL A 234 17.77 19.56 -25.87
C VAL A 234 17.15 20.94 -25.96
N LYS A 235 16.30 21.30 -24.99
CA LYS A 235 15.73 22.63 -24.89
C LYS A 235 15.49 23.00 -23.43
N THR A 236 15.81 24.24 -23.10
CA THR A 236 15.46 24.89 -21.82
C THR A 236 14.64 26.13 -22.14
N ILE A 237 13.59 26.38 -21.37
CA ILE A 237 12.83 27.62 -21.34
C ILE A 237 13.02 28.23 -19.94
N GLY A 238 13.65 29.39 -19.88
CA GLY A 238 13.83 30.18 -18.66
C GLY A 238 12.94 31.44 -18.65
N PRO A 239 12.93 32.20 -17.54
CA PRO A 239 12.15 33.44 -17.44
C PRO A 239 12.62 34.56 -18.37
N ASP A 240 13.88 34.53 -18.80
CA ASP A 240 14.51 35.59 -19.60
C ASP A 240 14.55 35.28 -21.12
N GLN A 241 13.73 34.33 -21.57
CA GLN A 241 13.68 33.85 -22.97
C GLN A 241 12.36 34.15 -23.66
#